data_AF-A0A2V2SKW1-F1
#
_entry.id   AF-A0A2V2SKW1-F1
#
_cell.length_a   1.000
_cell.length_b   1.000
_cell.length_c   1.000
_cell.angle_alpha   90.00
_cell.angle_beta   90.00
_cell.angle_gamma   90.00
#
_symmetry.space_group_name_H-M   'P 1'
#
loop_
_entity.id
_entity.type
_entity.pdbx_description
1 polymer ?
#
loop_
_entity_poly.entity_id
_entity_poly.type
_entity_poly.pdbx_seq_one_letter_code
_entity_poly.pdbx_strand_id
1 'polypeptide(L)'
;MSRGAAHCGSASKPILLELERQPAVAQAWLNRAGTLMAVVWSEQSKRKERAKTVKAVLVQRDMKAKELKGKARQEALNDFESPKDWYRGADVDRLSEEEAGVIVDRWINRFRQKITLADDKAKVLQDAFTTQLKRHLCGHATREETREEMIKIARHHLDEKDFEILMENFGNAFRPNNEH
;
A
#
# COMPACT_ATOMS: atom_id res chain seq x y z
N MET A 1 -9.30 -14.89 12.33
CA MET A 1 -7.97 -14.34 11.95
C MET A 1 -8.17 -13.33 10.84
N SER A 2 -8.28 -12.04 11.18
CA SER A 2 -8.49 -10.98 10.18
C SER A 2 -7.14 -10.35 9.85
N ARG A 3 -6.53 -10.77 8.74
CA ARG A 3 -5.34 -10.10 8.17
C ARG A 3 -5.82 -8.87 7.38
N GLY A 4 -5.98 -7.76 8.07
CA GLY A 4 -6.10 -6.44 7.45
C GLY A 4 -4.71 -5.94 7.05
N ALA A 5 -4.22 -6.37 5.88
CA ALA A 5 -3.01 -5.82 5.26
C ALA A 5 -3.40 -5.35 3.86
N ALA A 6 -3.75 -4.07 3.73
CA ALA A 6 -4.05 -3.41 2.45
C ALA A 6 -4.04 -1.89 2.64
N HIS A 7 -2.89 -1.33 3.03
CA HIS A 7 -2.58 0.11 2.92
C HIS A 7 -1.12 0.44 3.24
N CYS A 8 -0.21 -0.55 3.25
CA CYS A 8 1.10 -0.34 3.84
C CYS A 8 2.04 0.45 2.93
N GLY A 9 1.92 0.31 1.61
CA GLY A 9 2.81 0.96 0.64
C GLY A 9 2.66 2.49 0.65
N SER A 10 1.42 2.99 0.54
CA SER A 10 1.14 4.43 0.50
C SER A 10 1.49 5.15 1.80
N ALA A 11 1.27 4.52 2.97
CA ALA A 11 1.63 5.09 4.27
C ALA A 11 3.15 5.03 4.55
N SER A 12 3.83 3.99 4.08
CA SER A 12 5.25 3.78 4.38
C SER A 12 6.17 4.56 3.43
N LYS A 13 5.79 4.76 2.17
CA LYS A 13 6.62 5.46 1.17
C LYS A 13 7.09 6.84 1.63
N PRO A 14 6.23 7.75 2.13
CA PRO A 14 6.69 9.07 2.59
C PRO A 14 7.72 8.99 3.73
N ILE A 15 7.66 7.94 4.55
CA ILE A 15 8.60 7.74 5.67
C ILE A 15 9.93 7.23 5.17
N LEU A 16 9.94 6.27 4.24
CA LEU A 16 11.18 5.77 3.64
C LEU A 16 11.92 6.90 2.92
N LEU A 17 11.20 7.70 2.13
CA LEU A 17 11.79 8.85 1.43
C LEU A 17 12.33 9.91 2.42
N GLU A 18 11.60 10.19 3.50
CA GLU A 18 12.04 11.16 4.51
C GLU A 18 13.24 10.65 5.31
N LEU A 19 13.31 9.35 5.61
CA LEU A 19 14.48 8.73 6.23
C LEU A 19 15.69 8.84 5.31
N GLU A 20 15.56 8.54 4.02
CA GLU A 20 16.67 8.61 3.06
C GLU A 20 17.16 10.03 2.77
N ARG A 21 16.39 11.07 3.12
CA ARG A 21 16.85 12.47 3.10
C ARG A 21 17.76 12.82 4.28
N GLN A 22 17.77 12.02 5.35
CA GLN A 22 18.60 12.28 6.52
C GLN A 22 20.05 11.92 6.21
N PRO A 23 21.04 12.80 6.44
CA PRO A 23 22.46 12.52 6.16
C PRO A 23 23.03 11.28 6.88
N ALA A 24 22.41 10.92 8.01
CA ALA A 24 22.80 9.74 8.80
C ALA A 24 22.31 8.41 8.18
N VAL A 25 21.37 8.44 7.24
CA VAL A 25 20.73 7.25 6.65
C VAL A 25 21.27 7.06 5.23
N ALA A 26 21.83 5.89 4.96
CA ALA A 26 22.25 5.52 3.62
C ALA A 26 21.06 4.96 2.81
N GLN A 27 20.21 4.15 3.44
CA GLN A 27 19.06 3.52 2.80
C GLN A 27 17.95 3.24 3.80
N ALA A 28 16.70 3.25 3.34
CA ALA A 28 15.54 2.79 4.09
C ALA A 28 14.75 1.77 3.24
N TRP A 29 14.41 0.65 3.87
CA TRP A 29 13.75 -0.48 3.22
C TRP A 29 12.51 -0.89 3.99
N LEU A 30 11.51 -1.38 3.27
CA LEU A 30 10.29 -1.97 3.82
C LEU A 30 10.19 -3.42 3.34
N ASN A 31 9.86 -4.34 4.24
CA ASN A 31 9.57 -5.70 3.83
C ASN A 31 8.23 -5.77 3.08
N ARG A 32 8.03 -6.82 2.28
CA ARG A 32 6.81 -7.03 1.49
C ARG A 32 5.52 -6.97 2.30
N ALA A 33 5.57 -7.42 3.56
CA ALA A 33 4.41 -7.40 4.44
C ALA A 33 4.07 -5.99 4.99
N GLY A 34 4.93 -5.00 4.79
CA GLY A 34 4.72 -3.63 5.27
C GLY A 34 4.79 -3.47 6.80
N THR A 35 5.45 -4.39 7.48
CA THR A 35 5.46 -4.47 8.95
C THR A 35 6.85 -4.24 9.54
N LEU A 36 7.90 -4.43 8.75
CA LEU A 36 9.28 -4.23 9.15
C LEU A 36 9.94 -3.20 8.26
N MET A 37 10.70 -2.31 8.90
CA MET A 37 11.51 -1.31 8.24
C MET A 37 12.96 -1.51 8.63
N ALA A 38 13.85 -1.57 7.63
CA ALA A 38 15.28 -1.62 7.83
C ALA A 38 15.89 -0.27 7.47
N VAL A 39 16.69 0.27 8.40
CA VAL A 39 17.43 1.52 8.21
C VAL A 39 18.91 1.18 8.14
N VAL A 40 19.49 1.36 6.95
CA VAL A 40 20.93 1.23 6.72
C VAL A 40 21.56 2.58 7.00
N TRP A 41 22.51 2.59 7.92
CA TRP A 41 23.15 3.80 8.40
C TRP A 41 24.35 4.18 7.54
N SER A 42 24.56 5.47 7.31
CA SER A 42 25.78 5.96 6.66
C SER A 42 27.00 5.74 7.55
N GLU A 43 28.19 5.62 6.95
CA GLU A 43 29.45 5.37 7.66
C GLU A 43 29.75 6.45 8.72
N GLN A 44 29.34 7.69 8.44
CA GLN A 44 29.57 8.85 9.30
C GLN A 44 28.56 8.94 10.46
N SER A 45 27.54 8.07 10.50
CA SER A 45 26.47 8.15 11.49
C SER A 45 26.92 7.69 12.88
N LYS A 46 26.67 8.53 13.89
CA LYS A 46 26.97 8.18 15.29
C LYS A 46 25.85 7.34 15.88
N ARG A 47 26.20 6.25 16.57
CA ARG A 47 25.23 5.33 17.21
C ARG A 47 24.19 6.03 18.09
N LYS A 48 24.58 7.08 18.81
CA LYS A 48 23.69 7.88 19.68
C LYS A 48 22.64 8.70 18.90
N GLU A 49 22.93 9.04 17.64
CA GLU A 49 22.06 9.88 16.80
C GLU A 49 21.05 9.06 16.00
N ARG A 50 21.39 7.81 15.67
CA ARG A 50 20.56 6.88 14.89
C ARG A 50 19.12 6.77 15.39
N ALA A 51 18.92 6.41 16.66
CA ALA A 51 17.60 6.27 17.25
C ALA A 51 16.82 7.60 17.30
N LYS A 52 17.53 8.72 17.48
CA LYS A 52 16.93 10.07 17.49
C LYS A 52 16.42 10.44 16.10
N THR A 53 17.21 10.17 15.06
CA THR A 53 16.83 10.41 13.65
C THR A 53 15.57 9.64 13.27
N VAL A 54 15.53 8.31 13.50
CA VAL A 54 14.31 7.53 13.18
C VAL A 54 13.11 8.04 13.96
N LYS A 55 13.27 8.28 15.27
CA LYS A 55 12.17 8.74 16.12
C LYS A 55 11.60 10.07 15.66
N ALA A 56 12.45 11.02 15.23
CA ALA A 56 12.00 12.31 14.73
C ALA A 56 11.10 12.16 13.50
N VAL A 57 11.51 11.34 12.53
CA VAL A 57 10.73 11.09 11.31
C VAL A 57 9.39 10.40 11.62
N LEU A 58 9.40 9.39 12.51
CA LEU A 58 8.18 8.68 12.89
C LEU A 58 7.16 9.58 13.62
N VAL A 59 7.62 10.43 14.54
CA VAL A 59 6.76 11.36 15.28
C VAL A 59 6.12 12.39 14.35
N GLN A 60 6.87 12.93 13.39
CA GLN A 60 6.34 13.87 12.40
C GLN A 60 5.20 13.29 11.54
N ARG A 61 5.13 11.95 11.45
CA ARG A 61 4.16 11.22 10.63
C ARG A 61 3.12 10.47 11.45
N ASP A 62 3.02 10.76 12.75
CA ASP A 62 2.13 10.08 13.71
C ASP A 62 2.22 8.54 13.65
N MET A 63 3.43 8.01 13.42
CA MET A 63 3.66 6.57 13.36
C MET A 63 4.31 6.03 14.63
N LYS A 64 3.75 4.91 15.10
CA LYS A 64 4.28 4.15 16.23
C LYS A 64 5.11 2.97 15.72
N ALA A 65 6.42 3.01 15.91
CA ALA A 65 7.30 1.87 15.67
C ALA A 65 8.11 1.52 16.92
N LYS A 66 8.54 0.26 17.01
CA LYS A 66 9.43 -0.23 18.07
C LYS A 66 10.67 -0.83 17.43
N GLU A 67 11.83 -0.45 17.93
CA GLU A 67 13.09 -1.07 17.52
C GLU A 67 13.10 -2.55 17.93
N LEU A 68 13.38 -3.43 16.98
CA LEU A 68 13.53 -4.86 17.26
C LEU A 68 14.80 -5.13 18.07
N LYS A 69 14.71 -6.06 19.03
CA LYS A 69 15.82 -6.47 19.91
C LYS A 69 15.92 -7.99 19.97
N GLY A 70 17.08 -8.49 20.39
CA GLY A 70 17.31 -9.93 20.63
C GLY A 70 17.06 -10.79 19.39
N LYS A 71 16.40 -11.94 19.60
CA LYS A 71 16.13 -12.94 18.55
C LYS A 71 15.35 -12.36 17.36
N ALA A 72 14.31 -11.57 17.61
CA ALA A 72 13.51 -10.96 16.54
C ALA A 72 14.33 -10.03 15.64
N ARG A 73 15.32 -9.32 16.20
CA ARG A 73 16.25 -8.51 15.42
C ARG A 73 17.14 -9.39 14.54
N GLN A 74 17.65 -10.48 15.08
CA GLN A 74 18.53 -11.37 14.33
C GLN A 74 17.80 -12.05 13.17
N GLU A 75 16.56 -12.50 13.39
CA GLU A 75 15.72 -13.07 12.34
C GLU A 75 15.44 -12.05 11.23
N ALA A 76 15.07 -10.82 11.58
CA ALA A 76 14.85 -9.76 10.60
C ALA A 76 16.12 -9.37 9.82
N LEU A 77 17.31 -9.46 10.44
CA LEU A 77 18.57 -9.24 9.74
C LEU A 77 18.88 -10.35 8.74
N ASN A 78 18.71 -11.61 9.14
CA ASN A 78 18.92 -12.75 8.25
C ASN A 78 17.95 -12.71 7.06
N ASP A 79 16.71 -12.29 7.28
CA ASP A 79 15.72 -12.06 6.22
C ASP A 79 16.15 -10.91 5.28
N PHE A 80 16.68 -9.83 5.83
CA PHE A 80 17.18 -8.68 5.07
C PHE A 80 18.42 -8.99 4.21
N GLU A 81 19.28 -9.91 4.65
CA GLU A 81 20.47 -10.34 3.89
C GLU A 81 20.12 -10.97 2.52
N SER A 82 18.87 -11.43 2.34
CA SER A 82 18.32 -11.81 1.04
C SER A 82 17.19 -10.84 0.64
N PRO A 83 17.50 -9.68 0.04
CA PRO A 83 16.54 -8.58 -0.12
C PRO A 83 15.43 -8.81 -1.16
N LYS A 84 15.16 -10.06 -1.56
CA LYS A 84 14.17 -10.41 -2.60
C LYS A 84 12.75 -9.93 -2.26
N ASP A 85 12.42 -9.83 -0.98
CA ASP A 85 11.13 -9.34 -0.48
C ASP A 85 11.26 -7.99 0.28
N TRP A 86 12.30 -7.20 -0.03
CA TRP A 86 12.54 -5.87 0.55
C TRP A 86 12.56 -4.79 -0.52
N TYR A 87 11.92 -3.66 -0.23
CA TYR A 87 11.64 -2.60 -1.19
C TYR A 87 12.12 -1.25 -0.66
N ARG A 88 12.84 -0.47 -1.47
CA ARG A 88 13.22 0.91 -1.11
C ARG A 88 12.07 1.88 -1.33
N GLY A 89 12.20 3.10 -0.83
CA GLY A 89 11.19 4.16 -1.01
C GLY A 89 10.72 4.38 -2.45
N ALA A 90 11.61 4.24 -3.44
CA ALA A 90 11.27 4.31 -4.86
C ALA A 90 10.57 3.04 -5.39
N ASP A 91 10.84 1.87 -4.79
CA ASP A 91 10.27 0.58 -5.20
C ASP A 91 8.94 0.28 -4.49
N VAL A 92 8.56 1.06 -3.48
CA VAL A 92 7.25 0.90 -2.81
C VAL A 92 6.09 1.17 -3.75
N ASP A 93 6.28 1.95 -4.81
CA ASP A 93 5.25 2.10 -5.85
C ASP A 93 4.93 0.76 -6.51
N ARG A 94 5.93 -0.10 -6.73
CA ARG A 94 5.71 -1.44 -7.25
C ARG A 94 4.86 -2.29 -6.30
N LEU A 95 5.06 -2.18 -4.98
CA LEU A 95 4.20 -2.83 -3.99
C LEU A 95 2.78 -2.29 -4.03
N SER A 96 2.62 -0.96 -4.06
CA SER A 96 1.32 -0.30 -4.19
C SER A 96 0.60 -0.74 -5.47
N GLU A 97 1.34 -0.98 -6.55
CA GLU A 97 0.79 -1.47 -7.81
C GLU A 97 0.32 -2.93 -7.75
N GLU A 98 1.07 -3.80 -7.08
CA GLU A 98 0.66 -5.18 -6.83
C GLU A 98 -0.57 -5.24 -5.90
N GLU A 99 -0.58 -4.41 -4.84
CA GLU A 99 -1.73 -4.27 -3.94
C GLU A 99 -2.98 -3.80 -4.69
N ALA A 100 -2.84 -2.85 -5.62
CA ALA A 100 -3.95 -2.37 -6.44
C ALA A 100 -4.62 -3.50 -7.23
N GLY A 101 -3.83 -4.34 -7.90
CA GLY A 101 -4.35 -5.49 -8.66
C GLY A 101 -5.09 -6.46 -7.74
N VAL A 102 -4.49 -6.87 -6.62
CA VAL A 102 -5.11 -7.80 -5.68
C VAL A 102 -6.43 -7.27 -5.10
N ILE A 103 -6.50 -5.96 -4.80
CA ILE A 103 -7.72 -5.33 -4.29
C ILE A 103 -8.83 -5.37 -5.35
N VAL A 104 -8.50 -4.97 -6.59
CA VAL A 104 -9.47 -4.93 -7.69
C VAL A 104 -9.94 -6.32 -8.07
N ASP A 105 -9.05 -7.32 -8.12
CA ASP A 105 -9.41 -8.72 -8.38
C ASP A 105 -10.47 -9.21 -7.39
N ARG A 106 -10.28 -8.90 -6.10
CA ARG A 106 -11.25 -9.23 -5.05
C ARG A 106 -12.57 -8.47 -5.20
N TRP A 107 -12.55 -7.27 -5.76
CA TRP A 107 -13.78 -6.49 -6.03
C TRP A 107 -14.55 -7.09 -7.19
N ILE A 108 -13.88 -7.33 -8.33
CA ILE A 108 -14.48 -7.92 -9.51
C ILE A 108 -15.02 -9.31 -9.19
N ASN A 109 -14.27 -10.17 -8.49
CA ASN A 109 -14.76 -11.50 -8.11
C ASN A 109 -16.02 -11.45 -7.22
N ARG A 110 -16.09 -10.51 -6.27
CA ARG A 110 -17.31 -10.30 -5.46
C ARG A 110 -18.48 -9.79 -6.30
N PHE A 111 -18.20 -8.96 -7.29
CA PHE A 111 -19.22 -8.43 -8.19
C PHE A 111 -19.79 -9.52 -9.12
N ARG A 112 -18.92 -10.39 -9.65
CA ARG A 112 -19.30 -11.56 -10.47
C ARG A 112 -20.16 -12.60 -9.73
N GLN A 113 -20.16 -12.58 -8.40
CA GLN A 113 -21.07 -13.41 -7.59
C GLN A 113 -22.51 -12.86 -7.56
N LYS A 114 -22.70 -11.59 -7.93
CA LYS A 114 -24.00 -10.88 -7.85
C LYS A 114 -24.62 -10.61 -9.21
N ILE A 115 -23.78 -10.46 -10.23
CA ILE A 115 -24.23 -10.18 -11.60
C ILE A 115 -23.58 -11.14 -12.60
N THR A 116 -24.22 -11.31 -13.75
CA THR A 116 -23.62 -12.03 -14.88
C THR A 116 -22.74 -11.08 -15.67
N LEU A 117 -21.45 -11.05 -15.34
CA LEU A 117 -20.46 -10.25 -16.05
C LEU A 117 -19.65 -11.14 -16.99
N ALA A 118 -19.72 -10.83 -18.28
CA ALA A 118 -18.91 -11.48 -19.31
C ALA A 118 -17.41 -11.28 -19.04
N ASP A 119 -16.59 -12.28 -19.37
CA ASP A 119 -15.16 -12.29 -19.03
C ASP A 119 -14.39 -11.11 -19.64
N ASP A 120 -14.75 -10.70 -20.85
CA ASP A 120 -14.17 -9.55 -21.55
C ASP A 120 -14.46 -8.25 -20.80
N LYS A 121 -15.72 -8.00 -20.41
CA LYS A 121 -16.11 -6.83 -19.62
C LYS A 121 -15.49 -6.84 -18.22
N ALA A 122 -15.43 -8.00 -17.57
CA ALA A 122 -14.79 -8.15 -16.27
C ALA A 122 -13.31 -7.76 -16.34
N LYS A 123 -12.61 -8.18 -17.39
CA LYS A 123 -11.21 -7.83 -17.63
C LYS A 123 -11.02 -6.35 -17.90
N VAL A 124 -11.85 -5.73 -18.75
CA VAL A 124 -11.78 -4.29 -19.00
C VAL A 124 -11.97 -3.48 -17.72
N LEU A 125 -12.95 -3.83 -16.90
CA LEU A 125 -13.18 -3.18 -15.61
C LEU A 125 -12.02 -3.39 -14.64
N GLN A 126 -11.48 -4.62 -14.57
CA GLN A 126 -10.33 -4.96 -13.74
C GLN A 126 -9.10 -4.11 -14.10
N ASP A 127 -8.76 -4.04 -15.39
CA ASP A 127 -7.60 -3.26 -15.86
C ASP A 127 -7.79 -1.76 -15.60
N ALA A 128 -8.98 -1.23 -15.91
CA ALA A 128 -9.28 0.19 -15.74
C ALA A 128 -9.32 0.61 -14.26
N PHE A 129 -9.93 -0.20 -13.39
CA PHE A 129 -9.97 0.05 -11.95
C PHE A 129 -8.58 -0.09 -11.31
N THR A 130 -7.81 -1.09 -11.72
CA THR A 130 -6.43 -1.26 -11.27
C THR A 130 -5.62 0.00 -11.59
N THR A 131 -5.77 0.54 -12.80
CA THR A 131 -5.10 1.78 -13.21
C THR A 131 -5.42 2.96 -12.29
N GLN A 132 -6.70 3.17 -11.96
CA GLN A 132 -7.06 4.28 -11.06
C GLN A 132 -6.58 4.05 -9.63
N LEU A 133 -6.69 2.82 -9.13
CA LEU A 133 -6.24 2.49 -7.79
C LEU A 133 -4.70 2.56 -7.65
N LYS A 134 -3.95 2.21 -8.69
CA LYS A 134 -2.49 2.44 -8.76
C LYS A 134 -2.17 3.92 -8.58
N ARG A 135 -2.83 4.80 -9.34
CA ARG A 135 -2.63 6.25 -9.22
C ARG A 135 -2.91 6.74 -7.81
N HIS A 136 -3.96 6.24 -7.17
CA HIS A 136 -4.26 6.57 -5.78
C HIS A 136 -3.16 6.14 -4.82
N LEU A 137 -2.80 4.86 -4.85
CA LEU A 137 -1.85 4.27 -3.89
C LEU A 137 -0.42 4.79 -4.07
N CYS A 138 -0.06 5.24 -5.28
CA CYS A 138 1.21 5.90 -5.56
C CYS A 138 1.19 7.42 -5.27
N GLY A 139 0.05 7.98 -4.84
CA GLY A 139 -0.10 9.39 -4.47
C GLY A 139 -0.30 10.35 -5.66
N HIS A 140 -0.70 9.85 -6.82
CA HIS A 140 -0.99 10.62 -8.03
C HIS A 140 -2.48 10.99 -8.19
N ALA A 141 -3.33 10.54 -7.27
CA ALA A 141 -4.74 10.88 -7.21
C ALA A 141 -5.25 10.82 -5.76
N THR A 142 -6.15 11.72 -5.41
CA THR A 142 -6.92 11.66 -4.17
C THR A 142 -7.91 10.50 -4.21
N ARG A 143 -8.42 10.13 -3.03
CA ARG A 143 -9.46 9.10 -2.92
C ARG A 143 -10.74 9.51 -3.65
N GLU A 144 -11.10 10.79 -3.62
CA GLU A 144 -12.31 11.33 -4.26
C GLU A 144 -12.18 11.28 -5.79
N GLU A 145 -11.07 11.78 -6.34
CA GLU A 145 -10.78 11.70 -7.78
C GLU A 145 -10.78 10.25 -8.28
N THR A 146 -10.13 9.34 -7.53
CA THR A 146 -10.08 7.91 -7.85
C THR A 146 -11.49 7.31 -7.88
N ARG A 147 -12.32 7.66 -6.89
CA ARG A 147 -13.70 7.18 -6.81
C ARG A 147 -14.52 7.69 -7.98
N GLU A 148 -14.43 8.98 -8.31
CA GLU A 148 -15.16 9.58 -9.42
C GLU A 148 -14.80 8.95 -10.76
N GLU A 149 -13.52 8.74 -11.02
CA GLU A 149 -13.06 8.10 -12.26
C GLU A 149 -13.53 6.64 -12.36
N MET A 150 -13.46 5.88 -11.27
CA MET A 150 -13.98 4.52 -11.25
C MET A 150 -15.50 4.47 -11.47
N ILE A 151 -16.26 5.44 -10.96
CA ILE A 151 -17.71 5.56 -11.22
C ILE A 151 -17.97 5.86 -12.70
N LYS A 152 -17.21 6.77 -13.31
CA LYS A 152 -17.33 7.08 -14.75
C LYS A 152 -17.05 5.85 -15.61
N ILE A 153 -15.99 5.11 -15.30
CA ILE A 153 -15.64 3.85 -15.97
C ILE A 153 -16.78 2.83 -15.83
N ALA A 154 -17.31 2.64 -14.62
CA ALA A 154 -18.40 1.69 -14.37
C ALA A 154 -19.64 2.03 -15.22
N ARG A 155 -20.07 3.31 -15.23
CA ARG A 155 -21.22 3.76 -16.05
C ARG A 155 -21.02 3.58 -17.54
N HIS A 156 -19.78 3.63 -18.02
CA HIS A 156 -19.50 3.45 -19.45
C HIS A 156 -19.59 1.98 -19.89
N HIS A 157 -19.31 1.03 -18.99
CA HIS A 157 -19.20 -0.39 -19.33
C HIS A 157 -20.36 -1.27 -18.84
N LEU A 158 -21.10 -0.79 -17.84
CA LEU A 158 -22.24 -1.49 -17.24
C LEU A 158 -23.56 -0.86 -17.67
N ASP A 159 -24.61 -1.67 -17.73
CA ASP A 159 -25.97 -1.15 -17.81
C ASP A 159 -26.40 -0.58 -16.45
N GLU A 160 -27.53 0.13 -16.42
CA GLU A 160 -28.00 0.82 -15.21
C GLU A 160 -28.19 -0.14 -14.03
N LYS A 161 -28.71 -1.35 -14.29
CA LYS A 161 -28.99 -2.35 -13.25
C LYS A 161 -27.70 -2.90 -12.65
N ASP A 162 -26.74 -3.25 -13.49
CA ASP A 162 -25.44 -3.75 -13.04
C ASP A 162 -24.62 -2.65 -12.36
N PHE A 163 -24.74 -1.40 -12.83
CA PHE A 163 -24.12 -0.23 -12.21
C PHE A 163 -24.66 0.04 -10.80
N GLU A 164 -25.98 -0.01 -10.60
CA GLU A 164 -26.60 0.15 -9.28
C GLU A 164 -26.09 -0.91 -8.29
N ILE A 165 -26.06 -2.18 -8.70
CA ILE A 165 -25.53 -3.29 -7.88
C ILE A 165 -24.04 -3.07 -7.56
N LEU A 166 -23.25 -2.56 -8.51
CA LEU A 166 -21.85 -2.21 -8.25
C LEU A 166 -21.76 -1.11 -7.18
N MET A 167 -22.55 -0.06 -7.29
CA MET A 167 -22.52 1.11 -6.41
C MET A 167 -22.93 0.81 -4.96
N GLU A 168 -23.92 -0.07 -4.75
CA GLU A 168 -24.28 -0.58 -3.42
C GLU A 168 -23.11 -1.24 -2.71
N ASN A 169 -22.21 -1.88 -3.48
CA ASN A 169 -21.05 -2.60 -2.95
C ASN A 169 -19.78 -1.73 -2.89
N PHE A 170 -19.72 -0.70 -3.73
CA PHE A 170 -18.60 0.23 -3.82
C PHE A 170 -18.40 1.05 -2.54
N GLY A 171 -19.51 1.44 -1.89
CA GLY A 171 -19.51 2.20 -0.64
C GLY A 171 -18.84 1.48 0.53
N ASN A 172 -18.90 0.15 0.56
CA ASN A 172 -18.27 -0.67 1.61
C ASN A 172 -16.79 -0.95 1.34
N ALA A 173 -16.34 -0.86 0.09
CA ALA A 173 -14.99 -1.20 -0.33
C ALA A 173 -13.95 -0.10 -0.04
N PHE A 174 -14.40 1.16 0.06
CA PHE A 174 -13.56 2.32 0.38
C PHE A 174 -13.62 2.76 1.84
N ARG A 175 -14.54 2.23 2.65
CA ARG A 175 -14.57 2.58 4.08
C ARG A 175 -13.25 2.17 4.74
N PRO A 176 -12.62 3.04 5.56
CA PRO A 176 -11.61 2.55 6.49
C PRO A 176 -12.29 1.45 7.32
N ASN A 177 -11.60 0.34 7.57
CA ASN A 177 -12.03 -0.67 8.55
C ASN A 177 -12.02 0.00 9.94
N ASN A 178 -13.03 0.80 10.24
CA ASN A 178 -13.45 1.13 11.58
C ASN A 178 -14.74 0.33 11.81
N GLU A 179 -14.85 -0.27 13.01
CA GLU A 179 -15.91 -1.14 13.52
C GLU A 179 -15.59 -2.64 13.25
N HIS A 180 -15.16 -3.47 14.20
CA HIS A 180 -15.06 -3.45 15.66
C HIS A 180 -13.86 -4.29 16.12
#